data_AF-A0A1Q4A6C7-F1
#
_entry.id   AF-A0A1Q4A6C7-F1
#
_cell.length_a   1.000
_cell.length_b   1.000
_cell.length_c   1.000
_cell.angle_alpha   90.00
_cell.angle_beta   90.00
_cell.angle_gamma   90.00
#
_symmetry.space_group_name_H-M   'P 1'
#
loop_
_entity.id
_entity.type
_entity.pdbx_description
1 polymer ?
#
loop_
_entity_poly.entity_id
_entity_poly.type
_entity_poly.pdbx_seq_one_letter_code
_entity_poly.pdbx_strand_id
1 'polypeptide(L)' 'MQTDIEHEGVEKAIDRLAERFPDVPREGIADLVHGEHATLQGRPVRDYVPVLAERAVRAQLRDRRPALAG' A
#
# COMPACT_ATOMS: atom_id res chain seq x y z
N MET A 1 21.80 -6.21 -7.36
CA MET A 1 22.04 -6.14 -5.91
C MET A 1 21.27 -5.00 -5.23
N GLN A 2 21.23 -3.76 -5.76
CA GLN A 2 20.35 -2.71 -5.19
C GLN A 2 18.85 -3.04 -5.33
N THR A 3 18.46 -3.64 -6.46
CA THR A 3 17.09 -4.04 -6.79
C THR A 3 16.54 -5.17 -5.91
N ASP A 4 17.39 -6.09 -5.45
CA ASP A 4 16.95 -7.24 -4.64
C ASP A 4 16.53 -6.81 -3.22
N ILE A 5 17.26 -5.86 -2.63
CA ILE A 5 16.99 -5.29 -1.30
C ILE A 5 15.76 -4.37 -1.34
N GLU A 6 15.57 -3.64 -2.44
CA GLU A 6 14.38 -2.82 -2.65
C GLU A 6 13.12 -3.66 -2.79
N HIS A 7 13.17 -4.76 -3.55
CA HIS A 7 12.06 -5.71 -3.66
C HIS A 7 11.69 -6.31 -2.30
N GLU A 8 12.69 -6.74 -1.54
CA GLU A 8 12.47 -7.31 -0.20
C GLU A 8 11.90 -6.27 0.78
N GLY A 9 12.30 -5.00 0.62
CA GLY A 9 11.74 -3.88 1.38
C GLY A 9 10.27 -3.64 1.07
N VAL A 10 9.90 -3.71 -0.22
CA VAL A 10 8.53 -3.58 -0.72
C VAL A 10 7.65 -4.69 -0.16
N GLU A 11 8.07 -5.96 -0.24
CA GLU A 11 7.30 -7.08 0.32
C GLU A 11 7.10 -6.93 1.83
N LYS A 12 8.15 -6.59 2.57
CA LYS A 12 8.04 -6.31 4.01
C LYS A 12 7.09 -5.15 4.31
N ALA A 13 6.98 -4.16 3.42
CA ALA A 13 6.01 -3.08 3.57
C ALA A 13 4.58 -3.54 3.31
N ILE A 14 4.36 -4.38 2.30
CA ILE A 14 3.07 -5.01 2.00
C ILE A 14 2.60 -5.82 3.21
N ASP A 15 3.46 -6.65 3.78
CA ASP A 15 3.11 -7.50 4.93
C ASP A 15 2.75 -6.66 6.16
N ARG A 16 3.54 -5.63 6.50
CA ARG A 16 3.22 -4.71 7.61
C ARG A 16 1.89 -3.98 7.40
N LEU A 17 1.58 -3.61 6.16
CA LEU A 17 0.32 -2.95 5.85
C LEU A 17 -0.86 -3.93 5.94
N ALA A 18 -0.69 -5.16 5.48
CA ALA A 18 -1.70 -6.21 5.60
C ALA A 18 -2.00 -6.56 7.06
N GLU A 19 -0.98 -6.61 7.92
CA GLU A 19 -1.16 -6.77 9.37
C GLU A 19 -1.93 -5.59 10.00
N ARG A 20 -1.64 -4.36 9.56
CA ARG A 20 -2.25 -3.14 10.10
C ARG A 20 -3.67 -2.90 9.59
N PHE A 21 -4.00 -3.42 8.41
CA PHE A 21 -5.28 -3.27 7.75
C PHE A 21 -5.84 -4.65 7.36
N PRO A 22 -6.21 -5.51 8.34
CA PRO A 22 -6.67 -6.87 8.07
C PRO A 22 -7.98 -6.92 7.28
N ASP A 23 -8.74 -5.82 7.28
CA ASP A 23 -9.98 -5.65 6.53
C ASP A 23 -9.76 -5.29 5.05
N VAL A 24 -8.50 -5.14 4.60
CA VAL A 24 -8.14 -4.84 3.21
C VAL A 24 -7.39 -6.04 2.62
N PRO A 25 -7.79 -6.56 1.44
CA PRO A 25 -7.06 -7.64 0.79
C PRO A 25 -5.59 -7.29 0.56
N ARG A 26 -4.68 -8.22 0.87
CA ARG A 26 -3.23 -8.05 0.65
C ARG A 26 -2.91 -7.70 -0.81
N GLU A 27 -3.65 -8.25 -1.77
CA GLU A 27 -3.49 -7.94 -3.20
C GLU A 27 -3.75 -6.45 -3.50
N GLY A 28 -4.83 -5.88 -2.97
CA GLY A 28 -5.12 -4.45 -3.14
C GLY A 28 -4.08 -3.56 -2.45
N ILE A 29 -3.54 -4.01 -1.33
CA ILE A 29 -2.40 -3.35 -0.67
C ILE A 29 -1.16 -3.41 -1.58
N ALA A 30 -0.85 -4.58 -2.15
CA ALA A 30 0.30 -4.77 -3.05
C ALA A 30 0.21 -3.87 -4.29
N ASP A 31 -0.96 -3.81 -4.93
CA ASP A 31 -1.19 -2.95 -6.10
C ASP A 31 -0.95 -1.46 -5.77
N LEU A 32 -1.44 -1.01 -4.60
CA LEU A 32 -1.20 0.36 -4.12
C LEU A 32 0.29 0.61 -3.84
N VAL A 33 0.97 -0.37 -3.22
CA VAL A 33 2.42 -0.28 -2.90
C VAL A 33 3.24 -0.18 -4.18
N HIS A 34 3.00 -1.05 -5.15
CA HIS A 34 3.72 -1.05 -6.42
C HIS A 34 3.44 0.21 -7.24
N GLY A 35 2.18 0.67 -7.26
CA GLY A 35 1.80 1.91 -7.96
C GLY A 35 2.52 3.14 -7.43
N GLU A 36 2.61 3.30 -6.10
CA GLU A 36 3.33 4.44 -5.51
C GLU A 36 4.85 4.27 -5.50
N HIS A 37 5.36 3.05 -5.37
CA HIS A 37 6.80 2.81 -5.50
C HIS A 37 7.31 3.29 -6.86
N ALA A 38 6.51 3.11 -7.92
CA ALA A 38 6.82 3.63 -9.24
C ALA A 38 6.82 5.18 -9.31
N THR A 39 5.98 5.87 -8.52
CA THR A 39 5.93 7.35 -8.50
C THR A 39 6.98 7.99 -7.57
N LEU A 40 7.47 7.22 -6.60
CA LEU A 40 8.42 7.67 -5.57
C LEU A 40 9.85 7.15 -5.80
N GLN A 41 10.18 6.75 -7.03
CA GLN A 41 11.49 6.22 -7.42
C GLN A 41 12.65 7.00 -6.76
N GLY A 42 13.50 6.28 -6.03
CA GLY A 42 14.66 6.85 -5.33
C GLY A 42 14.43 7.21 -3.86
N ARG A 43 13.24 6.99 -3.29
CA ARG A 43 12.98 7.16 -1.84
C ARG A 43 13.01 5.83 -1.09
N PRO A 44 13.52 5.78 0.15
CA PRO A 44 13.49 4.57 0.97
C PRO A 44 12.07 4.04 1.21
N VAL A 45 11.93 2.72 1.19
CA VAL A 45 10.62 2.04 1.33
C VAL A 45 9.80 2.50 2.53
N ARG A 46 10.47 2.61 3.68
CA ARG A 46 9.89 3.01 4.97
C ARG A 46 9.31 4.43 4.98
N ASP A 47 9.79 5.33 4.12
CA ASP A 47 9.37 6.73 4.14
C ASP A 47 8.01 6.92 3.45
N TYR A 48 7.60 5.99 2.59
CA TYR A 48 6.31 6.04 1.91
C TYR A 48 5.25 5.10 2.50
N VAL A 49 5.61 4.21 3.44
CA VAL A 49 4.66 3.36 4.18
C VAL A 49 3.47 4.17 4.76
N PRO A 50 3.65 5.36 5.37
CA PRO A 50 2.53 6.15 5.87
C PRO A 50 1.56 6.60 4.77
N VAL A 51 2.07 6.99 3.60
CA VAL A 51 1.27 7.44 2.46
C VAL A 51 0.45 6.28 1.89
N LEU A 52 1.06 5.09 1.82
CA LEU A 52 0.40 3.87 1.38
C LEU A 52 -0.72 3.43 2.33
N ALA A 53 -0.45 3.47 3.63
CA ALA A 53 -1.44 3.17 4.67
C ALA A 53 -2.69 4.04 4.52
N GLU A 54 -2.49 5.35 4.33
CA GLU A 54 -3.61 6.28 4.15
C GLU A 54 -4.42 5.97 2.88
N ARG A 55 -3.75 5.66 1.78
CA ARG A 55 -4.42 5.29 0.51
C ARG A 55 -5.19 3.98 0.62
N ALA A 56 -4.64 2.97 1.30
CA ALA A 56 -5.31 1.69 1.52
C ALA A 56 -6.62 1.89 2.31
N VAL A 57 -6.57 2.69 3.39
CA VAL A 57 -7.78 3.04 4.16
C VAL A 57 -8.79 3.80 3.29
N ARG A 58 -8.35 4.80 2.53
CA ARG A 58 -9.25 5.57 1.64
C ARG A 58 -9.87 4.70 0.55
N ALA A 59 -9.12 3.75 -0.01
CA ALA A 59 -9.63 2.81 -1.01
C ALA A 59 -10.69 1.90 -0.39
N GLN A 60 -10.42 1.32 0.78
CA GLN A 60 -11.39 0.50 1.48
C GLN A 60 -12.65 1.30 1.86
N LEU A 61 -12.52 2.53 2.36
CA LEU A 61 -13.67 3.37 2.70
C LEU A 61 -14.53 3.71 1.48
N ARG A 62 -13.92 3.88 0.30
CA ARG A 62 -14.64 4.07 -0.96
C ARG A 62 -15.38 2.80 -1.37
N ASP A 63 -14.76 1.64 -1.25
CA ASP A 63 -15.37 0.34 -1.58
C ASP A 63 -16.44 -0.07 -0.56
N ARG A 64 -16.29 0.31 0.71
CA ARG A 64 -17.28 0.07 1.78
C ARG A 64 -18.48 1.01 1.73
N ARG A 65 -18.41 2.14 1.03
CA ARG A 65 -19.53 3.07 0.97
C ARG A 65 -20.63 2.41 0.12
N PRO A 66 -21.80 2.04 0.67
CA PRO A 66 -22.95 1.83 -0.20
C PRO A 66 -23.15 3.13 -0.97
N ALA A 67 -23.58 3.04 -2.22
CA ALA A 67 -23.94 4.20 -3.02
C ALA A 67 -25.02 5.02 -2.30
N LEU A 68 -24.63 5.90 -1.39
CA LEU A 68 -25.45 6.97 -0.88
C LEU A 68 -25.34 8.09 -1.92
N ALA A 69 -25.98 7.82 -3.05
CA ALA A 69 -26.42 8.81 -4.01
C ALA A 69 -27.95 8.66 -4.07
N GLY A 70 -28.60 9.33 -3.14
CA GLY A 70 -29.94 9.89 -3.34
C GLY A 70 -29.77 11.36 -3.72
#